data_AF-A0A6A6Z8W2-F1
#
_entry.id   AF-A0A6A6Z8W2-F1
#
_cell.length_a   1.000
_cell.length_b   1.000
_cell.length_c   1.000
_cell.angle_alpha   90.00
_cell.angle_beta   90.00
_cell.angle_gamma   90.00
#
_symmetry.space_group_name_H-M   'P 1'
#
loop_
_entity.id
_entity.type
_entity.pdbx_description
1 polymer ?
#
loop_
_entity_poly.entity_id
_entity_poly.type
_entity_poly.pdbx_seq_one_letter_code
_entity_poly.pdbx_strand_id
1 'polypeptide(L)'
;TETCGAGSRMNLFKSTTVQTGPSNPSIAGYSYLSCHTDDVGNRALDAQYLFDNSMTVEKCAAFCANYTYFGTEYGTECYCGDSFVNPTSVASEGDCSFLCPGNSDEFCGAGDRLSVY
;
A
#
# COMPACT_ATOMS: atom_id res chain seq x y z
N THR A 1 12.24 -13.05 -37.90
CA THR A 1 12.99 -13.96 -37.02
C THR A 1 13.13 -13.27 -35.69
N GLU A 2 12.70 -13.91 -34.61
CA GLU A 2 12.88 -13.37 -33.25
C GLU A 2 13.95 -14.16 -32.51
N THR A 3 14.58 -13.50 -31.54
CA THR A 3 15.65 -14.10 -30.73
C THR A 3 15.04 -14.73 -29.48
N CYS A 4 15.09 -16.05 -29.34
CA CYS A 4 14.50 -16.79 -28.22
C CYS A 4 15.58 -17.37 -27.30
N GLY A 5 15.97 -16.64 -26.25
CA GLY A 5 16.90 -17.10 -25.20
C GLY A 5 18.24 -17.65 -25.72
N ALA A 6 19.06 -18.17 -24.80
CA ALA A 6 20.26 -18.96 -25.11
C ALA A 6 20.50 -19.99 -23.98
N GLY A 7 21.51 -20.87 -24.10
CA GLY A 7 21.85 -21.83 -23.04
C GLY A 7 22.04 -21.12 -21.69
N SER A 8 21.16 -21.41 -20.73
CA SER A 8 21.09 -20.75 -19.40
C SER A 8 20.85 -19.24 -19.45
N ARG A 9 20.08 -18.74 -20.42
CA ARG A 9 19.64 -17.33 -20.51
C ARG A 9 18.16 -17.28 -20.87
N MET A 10 17.37 -16.53 -20.09
CA MET A 10 15.97 -16.26 -20.40
C MET A 10 15.81 -14.84 -20.93
N ASN A 11 14.94 -14.65 -21.92
CA ASN A 11 14.44 -13.34 -22.28
C ASN A 11 13.22 -13.05 -21.42
N LEU A 12 13.23 -11.92 -20.71
CA LEU A 12 12.11 -11.45 -19.92
C LEU A 12 11.31 -10.46 -20.77
N PHE A 13 10.01 -10.73 -20.92
CA PHE A 13 9.08 -9.84 -21.60
C PHE A 13 8.03 -9.39 -20.60
N LYS A 14 7.89 -8.07 -20.41
CA LYS A 14 6.85 -7.47 -19.58
C LYS A 14 5.66 -7.14 -20.47
N SER A 15 4.50 -7.76 -20.19
CA SER A 15 3.28 -7.38 -20.89
C SER A 15 2.87 -5.96 -20.49
N THR A 16 2.51 -5.14 -21.47
CA THR A 16 1.91 -3.81 -21.27
C THR A 16 0.39 -3.88 -21.08
N THR A 17 -0.19 -5.07 -21.16
CA THR A 17 -1.64 -5.32 -21.06
C THR A 17 -2.03 -6.36 -19.99
N VAL A 18 -1.06 -6.93 -19.27
CA VAL A 18 -1.36 -7.81 -18.14
C VAL A 18 -1.67 -6.90 -16.95
N GLN A 19 -2.94 -6.96 -16.53
CA GLN A 19 -3.33 -6.62 -15.16
C GLN A 19 -2.50 -7.51 -14.25
N THR A 20 -1.35 -6.99 -13.81
CA THR A 20 -0.67 -7.53 -12.66
C THR A 20 -1.70 -7.53 -11.54
N GLY A 21 -1.73 -8.58 -10.72
CA GLY A 21 -2.66 -8.61 -9.59
C GLY A 21 -2.53 -7.34 -8.73
N PRO A 22 -3.41 -7.19 -7.73
CA PRO A 22 -3.44 -6.01 -6.90
C PRO A 22 -2.05 -5.64 -6.39
N SER A 23 -1.77 -4.35 -6.28
CA SER A 23 -0.44 -3.86 -5.96
C SER A 23 -0.49 -2.58 -5.14
N ASN A 24 0.65 -2.16 -4.60
CA ASN A 24 0.79 -0.88 -3.94
C ASN A 24 1.48 0.12 -4.90
N PRO A 25 0.71 0.96 -5.63
CA PRO A 25 1.29 1.85 -6.64
C PRO A 25 2.02 3.02 -6.00
N SER A 26 3.05 3.55 -6.65
CA SER A 26 3.55 4.89 -6.29
C SER A 26 2.53 5.95 -6.72
N ILE A 27 2.26 6.91 -5.83
CA ILE A 27 1.28 7.97 -6.06
C ILE A 27 2.00 9.32 -6.00
N ALA A 28 1.45 10.36 -6.61
CA ALA A 28 2.07 11.68 -6.58
C ALA A 28 2.35 12.13 -5.12
N GLY A 29 3.64 12.31 -4.79
CA GLY A 29 4.10 12.72 -3.45
C GLY A 29 4.50 11.57 -2.52
N TYR A 30 4.11 10.32 -2.81
CA TYR A 30 4.34 9.18 -1.91
C TYR A 30 4.77 7.92 -2.66
N SER A 31 5.59 7.12 -2.00
CA SER A 31 6.00 5.81 -2.50
C SER A 31 5.71 4.76 -1.45
N TYR A 32 5.12 3.66 -1.84
CA TYR A 32 4.91 2.54 -0.93
C TYR A 32 6.22 2.16 -0.22
N LEU A 33 6.18 2.16 1.10
CA LEU A 33 7.31 1.87 1.95
C LEU A 33 7.38 0.36 2.25
N SER A 34 6.38 -0.15 2.95
CA SER A 34 6.24 -1.57 3.30
C SER A 34 4.93 -1.83 4.04
N CYS A 35 4.61 -3.10 4.23
CA CYS A 35 3.55 -3.51 5.14
C CYS A 35 4.04 -3.40 6.59
N HIS A 36 3.32 -2.70 7.44
CA HIS A 36 3.67 -2.45 8.84
C HIS A 36 2.64 -3.04 9.80
N THR A 37 3.09 -3.49 10.98
CA THR A 37 2.16 -3.84 12.07
C THR A 37 1.53 -2.59 12.67
N ASP A 38 0.24 -2.67 13.00
CA ASP A 38 -0.48 -1.64 13.74
C ASP A 38 -1.16 -2.23 14.99
N ASP A 39 -1.60 -1.38 15.90
CA ASP A 39 -2.31 -1.75 17.13
C ASP A 39 -3.38 -0.69 17.39
N VAL A 40 -4.65 -1.11 17.49
CA VAL A 40 -5.79 -0.22 17.78
C VAL A 40 -5.58 0.60 19.06
N GLY A 41 -4.88 0.04 20.05
CA GLY A 41 -4.54 0.74 21.30
C GLY A 41 -3.33 1.67 21.19
N ASN A 42 -2.47 1.48 20.18
CA ASN A 42 -1.20 2.18 20.00
C ASN A 42 -0.89 2.40 18.50
N ARG A 43 -1.77 3.15 17.82
CA ARG A 43 -1.69 3.40 16.37
C ARG A 43 -0.30 3.90 15.97
N ALA A 44 0.26 3.35 14.90
CA ALA A 44 1.57 3.75 14.38
C ALA A 44 1.52 5.19 13.82
N LEU A 45 0.44 5.56 13.14
CA LEU A 45 0.13 6.90 12.66
C LEU A 45 -1.17 7.39 13.30
N ASP A 46 -1.15 8.51 14.02
CA ASP A 46 -2.31 8.98 14.81
C ASP A 46 -2.69 10.45 14.57
N ALA A 47 -2.04 11.13 13.61
CA ALA A 47 -2.21 12.57 13.45
C ALA A 47 -3.59 12.93 12.87
N GLN A 48 -4.08 12.15 11.90
CA GLN A 48 -5.42 12.26 11.32
C GLN A 48 -5.94 10.87 10.92
N TYR A 49 -7.26 10.74 10.86
CA TYR A 49 -7.97 9.51 10.51
C TYR A 49 -9.16 9.79 9.60
N LEU A 50 -9.34 8.92 8.60
CA LEU A 50 -10.49 8.92 7.70
C LEU A 50 -10.99 7.49 7.49
N PHE A 51 -12.31 7.32 7.55
CA PHE A 51 -13.01 6.11 7.14
C PHE A 51 -13.83 6.39 5.87
N ASP A 52 -13.70 5.53 4.86
CA ASP A 52 -14.50 5.60 3.63
C ASP A 52 -14.77 4.19 3.07
N ASN A 53 -16.04 3.86 2.82
CA ASN A 53 -16.46 2.59 2.21
C ASN A 53 -16.00 2.43 0.74
N SER A 54 -15.44 3.49 0.16
CA SER A 54 -14.89 3.55 -1.19
C SER A 54 -13.45 4.08 -1.15
N MET A 55 -12.69 3.66 -0.13
CA MET A 55 -11.26 4.00 0.01
C MET A 55 -10.45 3.54 -1.21
N THR A 56 -9.50 4.37 -1.62
CA THR A 56 -8.41 4.06 -2.54
C THR A 56 -7.11 4.61 -1.95
N VAL A 57 -5.97 4.17 -2.46
CA VAL A 57 -4.69 4.70 -2.00
C VAL A 57 -4.57 6.19 -2.36
N GLU A 58 -5.08 6.64 -3.52
CA GLU A 58 -5.10 8.06 -3.90
C GLU A 58 -5.96 8.90 -2.97
N LYS A 59 -7.11 8.39 -2.52
CA LYS A 59 -7.96 9.12 -1.56
C LYS A 59 -7.23 9.35 -0.26
N CYS A 60 -6.54 8.33 0.25
CA CYS A 60 -5.78 8.47 1.48
C CYS A 60 -4.60 9.43 1.30
N ALA A 61 -3.84 9.30 0.21
CA ALA A 61 -2.77 10.22 -0.14
C ALA A 61 -3.25 11.69 -0.24
N ALA A 62 -4.39 11.93 -0.88
CA ALA A 62 -4.97 13.27 -1.00
C ALA A 62 -5.43 13.83 0.35
N PHE A 63 -6.03 13.00 1.20
CA PHE A 63 -6.41 13.39 2.56
C PHE A 63 -5.18 13.74 3.41
N CYS A 64 -4.10 12.97 3.27
CA CYS A 64 -2.87 13.13 4.03
C CYS A 64 -1.82 14.04 3.37
N ALA A 65 -2.16 14.81 2.33
CA ALA A 65 -1.18 15.54 1.51
C ALA A 65 -0.25 16.53 2.24
N ASN A 66 -0.55 16.88 3.50
CA ASN A 66 0.28 17.73 4.35
C ASN A 66 1.12 16.96 5.38
N TYR A 67 1.15 15.62 5.30
CA TYR A 67 1.85 14.74 6.22
C TYR A 67 2.96 13.97 5.51
N THR A 68 4.00 13.61 6.27
CA THR A 68 5.14 12.85 5.73
C THR A 68 4.76 11.42 5.31
N TYR A 69 3.86 10.79 6.07
CA TYR A 69 3.39 9.43 5.83
C TYR A 69 1.88 9.36 5.78
N PHE A 70 1.38 8.40 5.03
CA PHE A 70 0.04 7.89 5.22
C PHE A 70 0.04 6.37 5.27
N GLY A 71 -1.04 5.81 5.79
CA GLY A 71 -1.24 4.37 5.82
C GLY A 71 -2.70 4.02 5.60
N THR A 72 -2.95 2.94 4.86
CA THR A 72 -4.28 2.36 4.72
C THR A 72 -4.38 1.07 5.53
N GLU A 73 -5.51 0.89 6.22
CA GLU A 73 -5.78 -0.27 7.06
C GLU A 73 -7.21 -0.79 6.81
N TYR A 74 -7.44 -2.08 7.06
CA TYR A 74 -8.76 -2.69 7.05
C TYR A 74 -9.57 -2.49 5.76
N GLY A 75 -8.91 -2.18 4.63
CA GLY A 75 -9.55 -1.86 3.36
C GLY A 75 -10.18 -0.46 3.31
N THR A 76 -10.73 0.04 4.41
CA THR A 76 -11.58 1.26 4.45
C THR A 76 -11.01 2.41 5.27
N GLU A 77 -9.91 2.19 5.97
CA GLU A 77 -9.33 3.14 6.92
C GLU A 77 -8.07 3.79 6.34
N CYS A 78 -7.87 5.05 6.71
CA CYS A 78 -6.75 5.88 6.31
C CYS A 78 -6.23 6.65 7.52
N TYR A 79 -4.91 6.62 7.70
CA TYR A 79 -4.19 7.25 8.80
C TYR A 79 -3.08 8.15 8.24
N CYS A 80 -2.85 9.30 8.86
CA CYS A 80 -1.76 10.21 8.50
C CYS A 80 -0.80 10.40 9.68
N GLY A 81 0.47 10.73 9.39
CA GLY A 81 1.42 11.14 10.42
C GLY A 81 2.74 11.67 9.84
N ASP A 82 3.46 12.47 10.63
CA ASP A 82 4.81 12.93 10.26
C ASP A 82 5.93 11.99 10.71
N SER A 83 5.58 11.03 11.57
CA SER A 83 6.44 9.99 12.07
C SER A 83 5.60 8.83 12.60
N PHE A 84 6.24 7.68 12.85
CA PHE A 84 5.64 6.63 13.64
C PHE A 84 5.67 7.04 15.13
N VAL A 85 4.51 7.32 15.71
CA VAL A 85 4.40 7.76 17.11
C VAL A 85 4.52 6.61 18.10
N ASN A 86 4.19 5.40 17.66
CA ASN A 86 4.29 4.16 18.42
C ASN A 86 5.15 3.14 17.68
N PRO A 87 5.73 2.16 18.39
CA PRO A 87 6.52 1.10 17.76
C PRO A 87 5.72 0.32 16.71
N THR A 88 6.31 0.18 15.54
CA THR A 88 5.80 -0.65 14.44
C THR A 88 6.95 -1.48 13.88
N SER A 89 6.63 -2.61 13.23
CA SER A 89 7.61 -3.49 12.59
C SER A 89 7.14 -3.82 11.18
N VAL A 90 8.12 -4.03 10.28
CA VAL A 90 7.83 -4.49 8.92
C VAL A 90 7.27 -5.91 9.00
N ALA A 91 6.05 -6.09 8.49
CA ALA A 91 5.37 -7.37 8.37
C ALA A 91 5.67 -8.03 7.01
N SER A 92 5.17 -9.24 6.81
CA SER A 92 5.23 -9.85 5.47
C SER A 92 4.30 -9.10 4.53
N GLU A 93 4.72 -8.85 3.28
CA GLU A 93 3.90 -8.14 2.29
C GLU A 93 2.52 -8.79 2.07
N GLY A 94 2.44 -10.12 2.16
CA GLY A 94 1.18 -10.85 2.07
C GLY A 94 0.21 -10.64 3.25
N ASP A 95 0.64 -10.01 4.35
CA ASP A 95 -0.24 -9.68 5.47
C ASP A 95 -1.12 -8.46 5.14
N CYS A 96 -0.62 -7.51 4.34
CA CYS A 96 -1.38 -6.37 3.83
C CYS A 96 -2.19 -6.76 2.59
N SER A 97 -3.16 -7.66 2.78
CA SER A 97 -3.84 -8.37 1.68
C SER A 97 -5.24 -7.86 1.34
N PHE A 98 -5.79 -6.89 2.09
CA PHE A 98 -7.13 -6.38 1.81
C PHE A 98 -7.09 -5.49 0.58
N LEU A 99 -8.06 -5.69 -0.31
CA LEU A 99 -8.22 -4.83 -1.47
C LEU A 99 -8.90 -3.54 -1.06
N CYS A 100 -8.50 -2.44 -1.69
CA CYS A 100 -9.21 -1.18 -1.54
C CYS A 100 -10.61 -1.32 -2.18
N PRO A 101 -11.70 -0.97 -1.48
CA PRO A 101 -13.06 -1.13 -1.98
C PRO A 101 -13.40 -0.14 -3.10
N GLY A 102 -12.71 1.00 -3.16
CA GLY A 102 -12.83 1.96 -4.26
C GLY A 102 -11.98 1.60 -5.49
N ASN A 103 -10.98 0.73 -5.34
CA ASN A 103 -10.12 0.25 -6.43
C ASN A 103 -9.53 -1.13 -6.09
N SER A 104 -10.10 -2.21 -6.64
CA SER A 104 -9.66 -3.57 -6.32
C SER A 104 -8.31 -3.97 -6.93
N ASP A 105 -7.68 -3.08 -7.70
CA ASP A 105 -6.31 -3.25 -8.20
C ASP A 105 -5.25 -2.79 -7.19
N GLU A 106 -5.67 -2.31 -6.01
CA GLU A 106 -4.82 -1.80 -4.95
C GLU A 106 -5.02 -2.54 -3.63
N PHE A 107 -3.94 -2.62 -2.84
CA PHE A 107 -4.01 -3.08 -1.45
C PHE A 107 -4.19 -1.92 -0.47
N CYS A 108 -5.05 -2.12 0.53
CA CYS A 108 -5.39 -1.18 1.59
C CYS A 108 -5.22 -1.82 2.98
N GLY A 109 -4.02 -2.36 3.26
CA GLY A 109 -3.67 -2.96 4.54
C GLY A 109 -4.37 -4.30 4.82
N ALA A 110 -4.60 -4.59 6.10
CA ALA A 110 -5.49 -5.62 6.62
C ALA A 110 -5.77 -5.29 8.11
N GLY A 111 -6.39 -6.20 8.89
CA GLY A 111 -6.52 -5.98 10.33
C GLY A 111 -5.15 -5.95 11.03
N ASP A 112 -4.88 -4.90 11.80
CA ASP A 112 -3.61 -4.66 12.50
C ASP A 112 -2.40 -4.62 11.52
N ARG A 113 -2.66 -4.25 10.26
CA ARG A 113 -1.68 -4.22 9.17
C ARG A 113 -1.87 -2.98 8.31
N LEU A 114 -0.91 -2.07 8.40
CA LEU A 114 -0.91 -0.79 7.73
C LEU A 114 -0.07 -0.86 6.46
N SER A 115 -0.67 -0.59 5.30
CA SER A 115 0.09 -0.36 4.06
C SER A 115 0.62 1.08 4.09
N VAL A 116 1.90 1.26 4.37
CA VAL A 116 2.49 2.59 4.61
C VAL A 116 3.12 3.16 3.34
N TYR A 117 2.95 4.46 3.16
CA TYR A 117 3.39 5.27 2.04
C TYR A 117 4.06 6.57 2.51
#